data_AF-A0A1A8UN96-F1
#
_entry.id   AF-A0A1A8UN96-F1
#
_cell.length_a   1.000
_cell.length_b   1.000
_cell.length_c   1.000
_cell.angle_alpha   90.00
_cell.angle_beta   90.00
_cell.angle_gamma   90.00
#
_symmetry.space_group_name_H-M   'P 1'
#
loop_
_entity.id
_entity.type
_entity.pdbx_description
1 polymer ?
#
loop_
_entity_poly.entity_id
_entity_poly.type
_entity_poly.pdbx_seq_one_letter_code
_entity_poly.pdbx_strand_id
1 'polypeptide(L)'
;MQQRDKMLKLEETFDLQKDVVFDILRKEASVCRVKEYSEAVDTRILNIESDGSILYSWKGSTGTTRIGKYNSNNKQNKLLYTFDKQVCVSSCSLNKEETLLAVSLTQNT
;
A
#
# COMPACT_ATOMS: atom_id res chain seq x y z
N MET A 1 -48.36 9.65 -3.84
CA MET A 1 -46.96 9.95 -4.17
C MET A 1 -46.10 8.93 -3.45
N GLN A 2 -45.38 8.06 -4.17
CA GLN A 2 -44.56 7.02 -3.57
C GLN A 2 -43.11 7.53 -3.53
N GLN A 3 -42.64 7.89 -2.34
CA GLN A 3 -41.26 8.31 -2.12
C GLN A 3 -40.40 7.04 -2.21
N ARG A 4 -39.62 6.90 -3.27
CA ARG A 4 -38.63 5.83 -3.40
C ARG A 4 -37.44 6.20 -2.53
N ASP A 5 -37.25 5.50 -1.42
CA ASP A 5 -36.01 5.54 -0.66
C ASP A 5 -34.84 5.20 -1.59
N LYS A 6 -34.03 6.21 -1.90
CA LYS A 6 -32.84 6.07 -2.73
C LYS A 6 -31.72 5.52 -1.85
N MET A 7 -31.73 4.20 -1.64
CA MET A 7 -30.71 3.53 -0.84
C MET A 7 -29.34 3.71 -1.50
N LEU A 8 -28.39 4.28 -0.77
CA LEU A 8 -27.01 4.43 -1.21
C LEU A 8 -26.39 3.03 -1.33
N LYS A 9 -25.88 2.69 -2.52
CA LYS A 9 -25.06 1.48 -2.70
C LYS A 9 -23.61 1.83 -2.38
N LEU A 10 -23.05 1.14 -1.40
CA LEU A 10 -21.61 1.13 -1.18
C LEU A 10 -21.01 0.12 -2.17
N GLU A 11 -20.22 0.60 -3.13
CA GLU A 11 -19.40 -0.25 -3.98
C GLU A 11 -17.98 -0.27 -3.43
N GLU A 12 -17.48 -1.46 -3.08
CA GLU A 12 -16.11 -1.64 -2.62
C GLU A 12 -15.16 -1.49 -3.82
N THR A 13 -14.45 -0.37 -3.88
CA THR A 13 -13.52 -0.05 -4.97
C THR A 13 -12.09 -0.50 -4.67
N PHE A 14 -11.79 -0.83 -3.42
CA PHE A 14 -10.47 -1.22 -2.94
C PHE A 14 -10.55 -2.16 -1.74
N ASP A 15 -9.76 -3.23 -1.78
CA ASP A 15 -9.55 -4.19 -0.69
C ASP A 15 -8.03 -4.38 -0.49
N LEU A 16 -7.50 -3.99 0.68
CA LEU A 16 -6.06 -4.06 0.95
C LEU A 16 -5.48 -5.47 0.81
N GLN A 17 -6.24 -6.51 1.16
CA GLN A 17 -5.76 -7.88 1.07
C GLN A 17 -5.69 -8.34 -0.40
N LYS A 18 -6.78 -8.15 -1.13
CA LYS A 18 -6.90 -8.60 -2.53
C LYS A 18 -6.05 -7.77 -3.48
N ASP A 19 -6.10 -6.45 -3.33
CA ASP A 19 -5.50 -5.53 -4.29
C ASP A 19 -4.02 -5.26 -4.02
N VAL A 20 -3.54 -5.45 -2.78
CA VAL A 20 -2.17 -5.12 -2.40
C VAL A 20 -1.41 -6.33 -1.84
N VAL A 21 -1.88 -6.93 -0.73
CA VAL A 21 -1.13 -7.97 -0.01
C VAL A 21 -0.81 -9.17 -0.88
N PHE A 22 -1.77 -9.65 -1.66
CA PHE A 22 -1.57 -10.82 -2.54
C PHE A 22 -0.45 -10.59 -3.57
N ASP A 23 -0.39 -9.40 -4.16
CA ASP A 23 0.65 -9.05 -5.13
C ASP A 23 2.02 -8.85 -4.46
N ILE A 24 2.07 -8.28 -3.24
CA ILE A 24 3.30 -8.17 -2.45
C ILE A 24 3.88 -9.56 -2.17
N LEU A 25 3.06 -10.49 -1.67
CA LEU A 25 3.50 -11.85 -1.34
C LEU A 25 4.17 -12.53 -2.54
N ARG A 26 3.55 -12.42 -3.73
CA ARG A 26 4.10 -12.93 -4.99
C ARG A 26 5.44 -12.28 -5.35
N LYS A 27 5.54 -10.95 -5.21
CA LYS A 27 6.75 -10.18 -5.51
C LYS A 27 7.89 -10.50 -4.53
N GLU A 28 7.61 -10.59 -3.24
CA GLU A 28 8.62 -10.96 -2.22
C GLU A 28 9.12 -12.39 -2.40
N ALA A 29 8.23 -13.33 -2.73
CA ALA A 29 8.64 -14.71 -3.04
C ALA A 29 9.68 -14.74 -4.16
N SER A 30 9.47 -13.92 -5.20
CA SER A 30 10.40 -13.75 -6.31
C SER A 30 11.74 -13.15 -5.87
N VAL A 31 11.74 -12.15 -4.98
CA VAL A 31 12.96 -11.53 -4.43
C VAL A 31 13.76 -12.53 -3.59
N CYS A 32 13.08 -13.30 -2.74
CA CYS A 32 13.69 -14.31 -1.88
C CYS A 32 14.05 -15.61 -2.60
N ARG A 33 13.67 -15.77 -3.88
CA ARG A 33 13.83 -17.02 -4.65
C ARG A 33 13.17 -18.22 -3.97
N VAL A 34 12.06 -17.99 -3.29
CA VAL A 34 11.21 -19.02 -2.67
C VAL A 34 9.93 -19.19 -3.47
N LYS A 35 9.30 -20.36 -3.39
CA LYS A 35 8.04 -20.62 -4.09
C LYS A 35 6.90 -19.75 -3.56
N GLU A 36 6.85 -19.59 -2.24
CA GLU A 36 5.83 -18.81 -1.55
C GLU A 36 6.50 -18.05 -0.40
N TYR A 37 6.15 -16.77 -0.27
CA TYR A 37 6.48 -15.99 0.91
C TYR A 37 5.28 -16.09 1.85
N SER A 38 5.47 -16.60 3.07
CA SER A 38 4.38 -16.88 4.01
C SER A 38 4.48 -16.04 5.28
N GLU A 39 5.42 -15.09 5.35
CA GLU A 39 5.46 -14.17 6.49
C GLU A 39 4.27 -13.22 6.43
N ALA A 40 3.75 -12.88 7.61
CA ALA A 40 2.70 -11.88 7.74
C ALA A 40 3.19 -10.55 7.17
N VAL A 41 2.50 -10.05 6.14
CA VAL A 41 2.77 -8.72 5.58
C VAL A 41 2.06 -7.70 6.46
N ASP A 42 2.82 -6.99 7.31
CA ASP A 42 2.31 -5.82 8.06
C ASP A 42 2.14 -4.65 7.09
N THR A 43 1.12 -4.73 6.21
CA THR A 43 0.78 -3.67 5.27
C THR A 43 0.03 -2.56 5.97
N ARG A 44 0.45 -1.31 5.76
CA ARG A 44 -0.24 -0.14 6.32
C ARG A 44 -0.51 0.90 5.24
N ILE A 45 -1.73 1.42 5.21
CA ILE A 45 -2.08 2.56 4.37
C ILE A 45 -1.42 3.80 4.96
N LEU A 46 -0.71 4.54 4.12
CA LEU A 46 0.05 5.75 4.50
C LEU A 46 -0.65 7.03 4.05
N ASN A 47 -1.29 7.00 2.88
CA ASN A 47 -2.03 8.14 2.33
C ASN A 47 -2.98 7.67 1.22
N ILE A 48 -3.98 8.51 0.93
CA ILE A 48 -4.81 8.41 -0.28
C ILE A 48 -4.59 9.69 -1.09
N GLU A 49 -4.11 9.53 -2.31
CA GLU A 49 -3.85 10.63 -3.23
C GLU A 49 -5.15 11.13 -3.86
N SER A 50 -5.13 12.36 -4.39
CA SER A 50 -6.32 12.98 -5.00
C SER A 50 -6.82 12.27 -6.27
N ASP A 51 -5.97 11.49 -6.93
CA ASP A 51 -6.31 10.64 -8.07
C ASP A 51 -6.91 9.27 -7.63
N GLY A 52 -7.10 9.07 -6.33
CA GLY A 52 -7.61 7.84 -5.74
C GLY A 52 -6.55 6.74 -5.60
N SER A 53 -5.29 6.99 -5.94
CA SER A 53 -4.20 6.06 -5.67
C SER A 53 -3.94 5.95 -4.18
N ILE A 54 -3.47 4.79 -3.74
CA ILE A 54 -3.24 4.50 -2.32
C ILE A 54 -1.76 4.28 -2.10
N LEU A 55 -1.18 5.04 -1.18
CA LEU A 55 0.18 4.81 -0.70
C LEU A 55 0.12 3.85 0.48
N TYR A 56 1.03 2.89 0.49
CA TYR A 56 1.10 1.90 1.55
C TYR A 56 2.55 1.50 1.82
N SER A 57 2.81 1.01 3.03
CA SER A 57 4.09 0.40 3.41
C SER A 57 3.94 -1.08 3.70
N TRP A 58 5.07 -1.79 3.65
CA TRP A 58 5.20 -3.14 4.20
C TRP A 58 6.64 -3.43 4.62
N LYS A 59 6.79 -4.46 5.46
CA LYS A 59 8.10 -5.01 5.81
C LYS A 59 8.62 -5.87 4.67
N GLY A 60 9.78 -5.51 4.12
CA GLY A 60 10.48 -6.32 3.14
C GLY A 60 11.24 -7.47 3.79
N SER A 61 11.54 -8.50 2.99
CA SER A 61 12.16 -9.75 3.46
C SER A 61 13.57 -9.63 4.03
N THR A 62 14.25 -8.52 3.79
CA THR A 62 15.63 -8.25 4.25
C THR A 62 15.69 -7.29 5.44
N GLY A 63 14.62 -7.19 6.23
CA GLY A 63 14.55 -6.21 7.33
C GLY A 63 14.44 -4.76 6.85
N THR A 64 13.97 -4.58 5.61
CA THR A 64 13.74 -3.27 4.98
C THR A 64 12.31 -2.81 5.18
N THR A 65 12.06 -1.51 5.05
CA THR A 65 10.68 -0.98 4.93
C THR A 65 10.48 -0.50 3.52
N ARG A 66 9.42 -0.97 2.86
CA ARG A 66 9.11 -0.59 1.49
C ARG A 66 7.87 0.30 1.48
N ILE A 67 7.84 1.24 0.54
CA ILE A 67 6.67 2.07 0.24
C ILE A 67 6.28 1.81 -1.21
N GLY A 68 4.99 1.55 -1.41
CA GLY A 68 4.40 1.31 -2.71
C GLY A 68 3.18 2.17 -2.93
N LYS A 69 2.75 2.20 -4.19
CA LYS A 69 1.55 2.90 -4.64
C LYS A 69 0.68 1.93 -5.42
N TYR A 70 -0.58 1.84 -5.01
CA TYR A 70 -1.63 1.16 -5.76
C TYR A 70 -2.34 2.18 -6.64
N ASN A 71 -2.38 1.94 -7.95
CA ASN A 71 -3.10 2.77 -8.91
C ASN A 71 -4.50 2.19 -9.14
N SER A 72 -5.50 2.91 -8.65
CA SER A 72 -6.90 2.46 -8.69
C SER A 72 -7.48 2.38 -10.10
N ASN A 73 -6.90 3.07 -11.08
CA ASN A 73 -7.40 3.06 -12.47
C ASN A 73 -7.04 1.76 -13.20
N ASN A 74 -5.84 1.21 -12.96
CA ASN A 74 -5.34 0.01 -13.65
C ASN A 74 -5.13 -1.19 -12.73
N LYS A 75 -5.43 -1.05 -11.44
CA LYS A 75 -5.28 -2.06 -10.39
C LYS A 75 -3.84 -2.62 -10.28
N GLN A 76 -2.84 -1.75 -10.42
CA GLN A 76 -1.43 -2.15 -10.32
C GLN A 76 -0.75 -1.59 -9.09
N ASN A 77 0.11 -2.41 -8.48
CA ASN A 77 1.02 -1.99 -7.43
C ASN A 77 2.42 -1.70 -7.98
N LYS A 78 2.97 -0.55 -7.59
CA LYS A 78 4.34 -0.13 -7.90
C LYS A 78 5.14 0.03 -6.62
N LEU A 79 6.33 -0.57 -6.54
CA LEU A 79 7.32 -0.24 -5.51
C LEU A 79 7.91 1.14 -5.84
N LEU A 80 7.89 2.06 -4.88
CA LEU A 80 8.45 3.41 -5.03
C LEU A 80 9.76 3.57 -4.27
N TYR A 81 9.78 3.15 -3.01
CA TYR A 81 10.92 3.37 -2.12
C TYR A 81 11.21 2.17 -1.23
N THR A 82 12.49 2.04 -0.88
CA THR A 82 12.98 1.08 0.11
C THR A 82 13.86 1.82 1.09
N PHE A 83 13.54 1.72 2.37
CA PHE A 83 14.44 2.05 3.46
C PHE A 83 15.27 0.82 3.81
N ASP A 84 16.59 0.99 3.89
CA ASP A 84 17.55 -0.09 4.20
C ASP A 84 17.45 -0.62 5.63
N LYS A 85 16.52 -0.08 6.43
CA LYS A 85 16.23 -0.50 7.79
C LYS A 85 14.72 -0.57 8.02
N GLN A 86 14.34 -1.29 9.07
CA GLN A 86 12.96 -1.33 9.50
C GLN A 86 12.58 -0.03 10.21
N VAL A 87 11.59 0.69 9.69
CA VAL A 87 11.04 1.93 10.26
C VAL A 87 9.52 1.85 10.25
N CYS A 88 8.87 2.46 11.24
CA CYS A 88 7.42 2.58 11.27
C CYS A 88 7.03 3.88 10.55
N VAL A 89 6.61 3.79 9.28
CA VAL A 89 6.09 4.94 8.54
C VAL A 89 4.62 5.13 8.90
N SER A 90 4.24 6.32 9.37
CA SER A 90 2.85 6.65 9.68
C SER A 90 2.14 7.36 8.53
N SER A 91 2.86 8.13 7.73
CA SER A 91 2.35 8.79 6.53
C SER A 91 3.48 9.23 5.62
N CYS A 92 3.16 9.47 4.35
CA CYS A 92 4.06 10.13 3.41
C CYS A 92 3.28 10.88 2.34
N SER A 93 3.96 11.78 1.63
CA SER A 93 3.44 12.47 0.46
C SER A 93 4.44 12.37 -0.69
N LEU A 94 3.91 12.41 -1.91
CA LEU A 94 4.69 12.41 -3.13
C LEU A 94 4.56 13.75 -3.85
N ASN A 95 5.55 14.11 -4.65
CA ASN A 95 5.39 15.11 -5.70
C ASN A 95 4.73 14.48 -6.96
N LYS A 96 4.55 15.28 -8.01
CA LYS A 96 3.90 14.84 -9.26
C LYS A 96 4.72 13.80 -10.01
N GLU A 97 6.04 13.78 -9.80
CA GLU A 97 6.99 12.83 -10.36
C GLU A 97 7.11 11.54 -9.52
N GLU A 98 6.19 11.31 -8.58
CA GLU A 98 6.15 10.16 -7.65
C GLU A 98 7.38 10.05 -6.74
N THR A 99 8.03 11.18 -6.46
CA THR A 99 9.15 11.28 -5.53
C THR A 99 8.65 11.61 -4.12
N LEU A 100 9.20 10.97 -3.08
CA LEU A 100 8.90 11.28 -1.68
C LEU A 100 9.22 12.75 -1.37
N LEU A 101 8.18 13.52 -1.07
CA LEU A 101 8.28 14.91 -0.66
C LEU A 101 8.44 15.02 0.86
N ALA A 102 7.66 14.24 1.61
CA ALA A 102 7.75 14.16 3.06
C ALA A 102 7.40 12.76 3.55
N VAL A 103 8.01 12.35 4.67
CA VAL A 103 7.73 11.09 5.36
C VAL A 103 7.69 11.32 6.87
N SER A 104 6.65 10.80 7.51
CA SER A 104 6.53 10.80 8.97
C SER A 104 6.84 9.41 9.51
N LEU A 105 7.71 9.35 10.50
CA LEU A 105 8.12 8.11 11.17
C LEU A 105 7.63 8.12 12.61
N THR A 106 6.98 7.05 13.03
CA THR A 106 6.63 6.83 14.44
C THR A 106 7.84 6.25 15.17
N GLN A 107 8.20 6.87 16.29
CA GLN A 107 9.16 6.31 17.23
C GLN A 107 8.39 5.48 18.25
N ASN A 108 8.79 4.21 18.41
CA ASN A 108 8.33 3.42 19.54
C ASN A 108 9.22 3.79 20.73
N THR A 109 8.67 4.54 21.68
CA THR A 109 9.30 4.88 22.95
C THR A 109 9.23 3.73 23.95
#